data_AF-A0A5N4ADK2-F1
#
_entry.id   AF-A0A5N4ADK2-F1
#
_cell.length_a   1.000
_cell.length_b   1.000
_cell.length_c   1.000
_cell.angle_alpha   90.00
_cell.angle_beta   90.00
_cell.angle_gamma   90.00
#
_symmetry.space_group_name_H-M   'P 1'
#
loop_
_entity.id
_entity.type
_entity.pdbx_description
1 polymer ?
#
loop_
_entity_poly.entity_id
_entity_poly.type
_entity_poly.pdbx_seq_one_letter_code
_entity_poly.pdbx_strand_id
1 'polypeptide(L)'
;MWSTGKVEMTISFRLIMFNKYRIPKENLLNRLADVNDDGVYISTVVNPKLQFANSLSMLSTARVNIAGFCTEYMRYGITIAIRNASVVKQRLPENGRDLPILENPAHQIRLTPCLALAYVGHVVFGYLAAIQSQFTSITDEDVLINLGNEYHALSSAAKPVSSWLIRDFMKDCKEICGSHVYLTKMEEIYGEVEPSSNYEGDNYVLTQQCANFLLKLWPIVMRGGRIDFPLSSVNFLSNAKEILKCKFTANNTADFVQPENILTCFQWLTCYLLKETFEKQQLLGKSETNPFWIKNNSQVYYCRALATAYILTFYIDRFRQIISNTADIATKTVLIKLLSLYGVWNLHNYVHYFYQGGFAIGAEFGHMIENVILKLCMDLKDDIVALVDAIAPPDFLLNSVFGHSDGHIYERLESTITHTPETFSKAKWRGDVSEWKYQLSKL
;
A
#
# COMPACT_ATOMS: atom_id res chain seq x y z
N MET A 1 13.05 33.80 24.66
CA MET A 1 12.76 33.87 23.21
C MET A 1 13.43 32.70 22.53
N TRP A 2 12.77 31.54 22.48
CA TRP A 2 13.14 30.47 21.56
C TRP A 2 12.16 30.58 20.41
N SER A 3 12.56 31.26 19.32
CA SER A 3 11.82 31.16 18.08
C SER A 3 11.94 29.71 17.63
N THR A 4 10.85 28.96 17.77
CA THR A 4 10.65 27.69 17.06
C THR A 4 10.57 28.05 15.58
N GLY A 5 11.73 28.26 14.95
CA GLY A 5 11.83 28.34 13.51
C GLY A 5 11.33 27.01 12.99
N LYS A 6 10.10 26.99 12.47
CA LYS A 6 9.68 25.94 11.56
C LYS A 6 10.70 25.95 10.45
N VAL A 7 11.60 24.98 10.43
CA VAL A 7 12.37 24.67 9.23
C VAL A 7 11.34 24.10 8.27
N GLU A 8 10.67 24.97 7.51
CA GLU A 8 9.94 24.54 6.33
C GLU A 8 10.98 23.99 5.36
N MET A 9 11.12 22.66 5.33
CA MET A 9 11.81 21.99 4.24
C MET A 9 10.92 22.12 3.00
N THR A 10 11.01 23.26 2.32
CA THR A 10 10.38 23.42 1.02
C THR A 10 11.22 22.68 -0.02
N ILE A 11 10.66 21.64 -0.62
CA ILE A 11 11.30 20.97 -1.78
C ILE A 11 11.23 21.92 -2.97
N SER A 12 12.38 22.47 -3.38
CA SER A 12 12.51 23.28 -4.59
C SER A 12 12.80 22.38 -5.78
N PHE A 13 11.78 22.08 -6.60
CA PHE A 13 12.00 21.48 -7.91
C PHE A 13 12.72 22.48 -8.81
N ARG A 14 13.88 22.08 -9.32
CA ARG A 14 14.72 22.91 -10.20
C ARG A 14 15.03 22.19 -11.49
N LEU A 15 15.07 22.94 -12.58
CA LEU A 15 15.54 22.46 -13.87
C LEU A 15 17.04 22.73 -14.00
N ILE A 16 17.80 21.72 -14.39
CA ILE A 16 19.23 21.84 -14.69
C ILE A 16 19.42 21.50 -16.17
N MET A 17 20.09 22.37 -16.91
CA MET A 17 20.38 22.19 -18.34
C MET A 17 21.89 22.28 -18.58
N PHE A 18 22.44 21.26 -19.23
CA PHE A 18 23.83 21.23 -19.65
C PHE A 18 23.92 21.38 -21.16
N ASN A 19 24.74 22.31 -21.65
CA ASN A 19 25.04 22.45 -23.08
C ASN A 19 26.51 22.13 -23.32
N LYS A 20 26.79 20.90 -23.78
CA LYS A 20 28.15 20.37 -24.02
C LYS A 20 29.10 20.59 -22.83
N TYR A 21 28.57 20.52 -21.61
CA TYR A 21 29.34 20.71 -20.38
C TYR A 21 30.31 19.53 -20.19
N ARG A 22 31.60 19.83 -20.06
CA ARG A 22 32.65 18.82 -19.88
C ARG A 22 32.96 18.65 -18.40
N ILE A 23 33.12 17.41 -17.96
CA ILE A 23 33.58 17.05 -16.61
C ILE A 23 34.83 16.16 -16.72
N PRO A 24 35.74 16.21 -15.74
CA PRO A 24 36.87 15.28 -15.67
C PRO A 24 36.39 13.82 -15.59
N LYS A 25 37.21 12.89 -16.11
CA LYS A 25 36.90 11.45 -16.13
C LYS A 25 36.75 10.90 -14.71
N GLU A 26 37.52 11.44 -13.79
CA GLU A 26 37.58 11.07 -12.38
C GLU A 26 36.26 11.35 -11.64
N ASN A 27 35.35 12.15 -12.23
CA ASN A 27 34.02 12.40 -11.70
C ASN A 27 33.02 11.27 -12.00
N LEU A 28 33.40 10.25 -12.79
CA LEU A 28 32.56 9.08 -13.08
C LEU A 28 32.47 8.17 -11.85
N LEU A 29 31.24 7.83 -11.42
CA LEU A 29 31.02 6.83 -10.37
C LEU A 29 31.29 5.42 -10.93
N ASN A 30 32.52 4.95 -10.82
CA ASN A 30 33.03 3.78 -11.54
C ASN A 30 33.20 2.50 -10.68
N ARG A 31 32.51 2.39 -9.53
CA ARG A 31 32.67 1.24 -8.61
C ARG A 31 32.38 -0.12 -9.26
N LEU A 32 31.33 -0.21 -10.07
CA LEU A 32 30.87 -1.48 -10.66
C LEU A 32 31.31 -1.62 -12.13
N ALA A 33 31.56 -0.50 -12.80
CA ALA A 33 32.00 -0.46 -14.17
C ALA A 33 32.75 0.84 -14.44
N ASP A 34 33.71 0.81 -15.34
CA ASP A 34 34.56 1.94 -15.70
C ASP A 34 34.70 2.09 -17.22
N VAL A 35 35.30 3.20 -17.65
CA VAL A 35 35.73 3.44 -19.03
C VAL A 35 37.24 3.63 -19.02
N ASN A 36 38.01 2.83 -19.75
CA ASN A 36 39.45 2.99 -19.81
C ASN A 36 39.88 4.25 -20.62
N ASP A 37 41.18 4.51 -20.72
CA ASP A 37 41.69 5.70 -21.42
C ASP A 37 41.43 5.67 -22.94
N ASP A 38 41.20 4.47 -23.49
CA ASP A 38 40.80 4.27 -24.88
C ASP A 38 39.29 4.44 -25.12
N GLY A 39 38.50 4.70 -24.07
CA GLY A 39 37.05 4.85 -24.18
C GLY A 39 36.26 3.53 -24.15
N VAL A 40 36.86 2.42 -23.71
CA VAL A 40 36.25 1.09 -23.66
C VAL A 40 35.60 0.84 -22.30
N TYR A 41 34.35 0.35 -22.31
CA TYR A 41 33.60 -0.04 -21.10
C TYR A 41 34.15 -1.33 -20.48
N ILE A 42 34.35 -1.32 -19.16
CA ILE A 42 34.86 -2.45 -18.37
C ILE A 42 33.91 -2.70 -17.19
N SER A 43 33.49 -3.95 -16.96
CA SER A 43 32.67 -4.32 -15.80
C SER A 43 33.49 -5.12 -14.78
N THR A 44 33.28 -4.84 -13.50
CA THR A 44 33.85 -5.63 -12.39
C THR A 44 33.11 -6.95 -12.15
N VAL A 45 31.85 -7.04 -12.61
CA VAL A 45 31.02 -8.25 -12.49
C VAL A 45 31.07 -9.00 -13.81
N VAL A 46 31.68 -10.19 -13.80
CA VAL A 46 31.88 -11.03 -14.99
C VAL A 46 30.55 -11.65 -15.47
N ASN A 47 29.70 -12.08 -14.53
CA ASN A 47 28.41 -12.70 -14.84
C ASN A 47 27.34 -11.62 -15.09
N PRO A 48 26.84 -11.44 -16.33
CA PRO A 48 25.88 -10.38 -16.64
C PRO A 48 24.52 -10.57 -15.95
N LYS A 49 24.13 -11.81 -15.64
CA LYS A 49 22.89 -12.10 -14.91
C LYS A 49 22.99 -11.65 -13.46
N LEU A 50 24.15 -11.86 -12.83
CA LEU A 50 24.43 -11.39 -11.49
C LEU A 50 24.50 -9.86 -11.43
N GLN A 51 25.15 -9.22 -12.42
CA GLN A 51 25.19 -7.77 -12.53
C GLN A 51 23.78 -7.16 -12.63
N PHE A 52 22.93 -7.78 -13.45
CA PHE A 52 21.53 -7.38 -13.59
C PHE A 52 20.75 -7.57 -12.28
N ALA A 53 20.87 -8.74 -11.62
CA ALA A 53 20.22 -9.01 -10.35
C ALA A 53 20.61 -8.01 -9.24
N ASN A 54 21.91 -7.65 -9.15
CA ASN A 54 22.40 -6.65 -8.21
C ASN A 54 21.86 -5.24 -8.50
N SER A 55 21.67 -4.91 -9.79
CA SER A 55 21.08 -3.62 -10.17
C SER A 55 19.59 -3.57 -9.83
N LEU A 56 18.88 -4.69 -10.03
CA LEU A 56 17.48 -4.83 -9.63
C LEU A 56 17.31 -4.73 -8.12
N SER A 57 18.16 -5.37 -7.32
CA SER A 57 18.03 -5.34 -5.85
C SER A 57 18.12 -3.93 -5.29
N MET A 58 19.02 -3.09 -5.80
CA MET A 58 19.12 -1.67 -5.41
C MET A 58 17.84 -0.87 -5.70
N LEU A 59 17.29 -1.00 -6.92
CA LEU A 59 16.02 -0.35 -7.29
C LEU A 59 14.85 -0.87 -6.46
N SER A 60 14.85 -2.17 -6.19
CA SER A 60 13.82 -2.84 -5.40
C SER A 60 13.81 -2.41 -3.94
N THR A 61 14.96 -2.14 -3.34
CA THR A 61 15.06 -1.56 -2.00
C THR A 61 14.37 -0.20 -1.91
N ALA A 62 14.61 0.71 -2.87
CA ALA A 62 13.96 2.01 -2.86
C ALA A 62 12.43 1.87 -2.91
N ARG A 63 11.91 0.97 -3.76
CA ARG A 63 10.47 0.67 -3.88
C ARG A 63 9.87 0.08 -2.61
N VAL A 64 10.59 -0.84 -1.93
CA VAL A 64 10.15 -1.41 -0.65
C VAL A 64 10.09 -0.33 0.43
N ASN A 65 11.07 0.57 0.50
CA ASN A 65 11.04 1.70 1.43
C ASN A 65 9.84 2.61 1.18
N ILE A 66 9.46 2.85 -0.08
CA ILE A 66 8.26 3.64 -0.40
C ILE A 66 6.99 2.97 0.11
N ALA A 67 6.84 1.66 -0.12
CA ALA A 67 5.70 0.91 0.42
C ALA A 67 5.64 0.99 1.96
N GLY A 68 6.81 0.97 2.61
CA GLY A 68 6.95 1.19 4.05
C GLY A 68 6.57 2.60 4.49
N PHE A 69 7.08 3.64 3.83
CA PHE A 69 6.73 5.04 4.12
C PHE A 69 5.23 5.29 3.97
N CYS A 70 4.61 4.78 2.91
CA CYS A 70 3.15 4.86 2.77
C CYS A 70 2.45 4.20 3.95
N THR A 71 2.91 3.04 4.40
CA THR A 71 2.32 2.32 5.54
C THR A 71 2.44 3.14 6.83
N GLU A 72 3.59 3.77 7.06
CA GLU A 72 3.78 4.66 8.20
C GLU A 72 2.88 5.89 8.10
N TYR A 73 2.81 6.59 6.97
CA TYR A 73 1.89 7.71 6.79
C TYR A 73 0.43 7.32 7.00
N MET A 74 0.04 6.13 6.54
CA MET A 74 -1.29 5.60 6.79
C MET A 74 -1.57 5.40 8.28
N ARG A 75 -0.58 4.93 9.06
CA ARG A 75 -0.71 4.81 10.53
C ARG A 75 -1.03 6.16 11.17
N TYR A 76 -0.42 7.25 10.71
CA TYR A 76 -0.78 8.59 11.18
C TYR A 76 -2.23 8.94 10.83
N GLY A 77 -2.61 8.79 9.55
CA GLY A 77 -3.95 9.16 9.09
C GLY A 77 -5.05 8.34 9.77
N ILE A 78 -4.90 7.02 9.85
CA ILE A 78 -5.90 6.14 10.46
C ILE A 78 -6.01 6.36 11.97
N THR A 79 -4.91 6.69 12.65
CA THR A 79 -4.93 7.09 14.07
C THR A 79 -5.76 8.34 14.29
N ILE A 80 -5.51 9.38 13.49
CA ILE A 80 -6.28 10.63 13.58
C ILE A 80 -7.76 10.36 13.27
N ALA A 81 -8.06 9.60 12.23
CA ALA A 81 -9.42 9.36 11.78
C ALA A 81 -10.23 8.50 12.78
N ILE A 82 -9.65 7.43 13.33
CA ILE A 82 -10.33 6.58 14.32
C ILE A 82 -10.55 7.34 15.64
N ARG A 83 -9.51 8.04 16.15
CA ARG A 83 -9.65 8.84 17.37
C ARG A 83 -10.69 9.94 17.18
N ASN A 84 -10.66 10.65 16.04
CA ASN A 84 -11.69 11.64 15.67
C ASN A 84 -13.10 11.02 15.63
N ALA A 85 -13.27 9.89 14.95
CA ALA A 85 -14.56 9.23 14.80
C ALA A 85 -15.14 8.70 16.13
N SER A 86 -14.27 8.42 17.11
CA SER A 86 -14.65 7.92 18.43
C SER A 86 -15.16 9.01 19.38
N VAL A 87 -14.80 10.27 19.13
CA VAL A 87 -15.14 11.42 20.00
C VAL A 87 -16.15 12.37 19.36
N VAL A 88 -16.11 12.54 18.04
CA VAL A 88 -17.07 13.37 17.30
C VAL A 88 -18.42 12.66 17.29
N LYS A 89 -19.45 13.34 17.80
CA LYS A 89 -20.78 12.77 17.92
C LYS A 89 -21.74 13.32 16.87
N GLN A 90 -22.59 12.43 16.36
CA GLN A 90 -23.75 12.79 15.55
C GLN A 90 -25.03 12.53 16.35
N ARG A 91 -25.97 13.46 16.25
CA ARG A 91 -27.28 13.36 16.89
C ARG A 91 -28.19 12.42 16.12
N LEU A 92 -28.74 11.42 16.80
CA LEU A 92 -29.69 10.49 16.22
C LEU A 92 -31.06 11.16 16.02
N PRO A 93 -31.69 11.03 14.83
CA PRO A 93 -33.02 11.61 14.59
C PRO A 93 -34.11 11.03 15.49
N GLU A 94 -34.03 9.74 15.82
CA GLU A 94 -35.12 9.00 16.48
C GLU A 94 -35.29 9.37 17.96
N ASN A 95 -34.20 9.60 18.68
CA ASN A 95 -34.20 9.79 20.14
C ASN A 95 -33.34 10.95 20.63
N GLY A 96 -32.69 11.70 19.72
CA GLY A 96 -31.85 12.84 20.07
C GLY A 96 -30.60 12.50 20.88
N ARG A 97 -30.20 11.22 20.98
CA ARG A 97 -28.92 10.85 21.61
C ARG A 97 -27.77 11.18 20.68
N ASP A 98 -26.67 11.64 21.26
CA ASP A 98 -25.43 11.90 20.52
C ASP A 98 -24.53 10.66 20.62
N LEU A 99 -24.28 10.00 19.49
CA LEU A 99 -23.38 8.84 19.41
C LEU A 99 -22.11 9.19 18.62
N PRO A 100 -20.95 8.61 18.98
CA PRO A 100 -19.77 8.69 18.13
C PRO A 100 -20.07 8.30 16.69
N ILE A 101 -19.54 9.03 15.72
CA ILE A 101 -19.75 8.73 14.30
C ILE A 101 -19.20 7.34 13.91
N LEU A 102 -18.25 6.81 14.70
CA LEU A 102 -17.72 5.45 14.59
C LEU A 102 -18.80 4.36 14.78
N GLU A 103 -19.92 4.66 15.46
CA GLU A 103 -21.05 3.72 15.60
C GLU A 103 -21.79 3.48 14.27
N ASN A 104 -21.59 4.34 13.27
CA ASN A 104 -22.20 4.19 11.96
C ASN A 104 -21.44 3.14 11.10
N PRO A 105 -22.09 2.07 10.62
CA PRO A 105 -21.45 1.07 9.75
C PRO A 105 -20.79 1.65 8.49
N ALA A 106 -21.30 2.78 7.97
CA ALA A 106 -20.70 3.46 6.82
C ALA A 106 -19.32 4.05 7.13
N HIS A 107 -19.05 4.47 8.38
CA HIS A 107 -17.71 4.86 8.82
C HIS A 107 -16.84 3.63 9.08
N GLN A 108 -17.40 2.58 9.69
CA GLN A 108 -16.68 1.35 10.01
C GLN A 108 -16.11 0.68 8.75
N ILE A 109 -16.91 0.53 7.68
CA ILE A 109 -16.45 -0.11 6.45
C ILE A 109 -15.35 0.67 5.71
N ARG A 110 -15.17 1.96 6.02
CA ARG A 110 -14.09 2.80 5.46
C ARG A 110 -12.84 2.79 6.33
N LEU A 111 -13.00 2.76 7.66
CA LEU A 111 -11.88 2.82 8.62
C LEU A 111 -11.30 1.44 8.94
N THR A 112 -12.13 0.44 9.22
CA THR A 112 -11.66 -0.86 9.73
C THR A 112 -10.80 -1.62 8.71
N PRO A 113 -11.12 -1.63 7.39
CA PRO A 113 -10.21 -2.21 6.39
C PRO A 113 -8.88 -1.45 6.25
N CYS A 114 -8.89 -0.13 6.41
CA CYS A 114 -7.67 0.68 6.46
C CYS A 114 -6.79 0.27 7.65
N LEU A 115 -7.38 0.12 8.83
CA LEU A 115 -6.68 -0.35 10.02
C LEU A 115 -6.10 -1.76 9.81
N ALA A 116 -6.88 -2.67 9.20
CA ALA A 116 -6.41 -4.01 8.86
C ALA A 116 -5.19 -3.97 7.91
N LEU A 117 -5.21 -3.10 6.89
CA LEU A 117 -4.05 -2.87 6.03
C LEU A 117 -2.85 -2.33 6.80
N ALA A 118 -3.02 -1.53 7.86
CA ALA A 118 -1.90 -0.99 8.64
C ALA A 118 -1.11 -2.11 9.33
N TYR A 119 -1.82 -3.07 9.90
CA TYR A 119 -1.22 -4.25 10.53
C TYR A 119 -0.54 -5.16 9.49
N VAL A 120 -1.23 -5.47 8.39
CA VAL A 120 -0.67 -6.32 7.32
C VAL A 120 0.56 -5.65 6.71
N GLY A 121 0.46 -4.36 6.39
CA GLY A 121 1.53 -3.56 5.80
C GLY A 121 2.76 -3.50 6.70
N HIS A 122 2.57 -3.29 8.01
CA HIS A 122 3.68 -3.26 8.97
C HIS A 122 4.47 -4.57 8.98
N VAL A 123 3.76 -5.71 9.04
CA VAL A 123 4.39 -7.04 9.02
C VAL A 123 5.13 -7.30 7.71
N VAL A 124 4.48 -7.05 6.58
CA VAL A 124 5.06 -7.39 5.27
C VAL A 124 6.22 -6.46 4.93
N PHE A 125 6.12 -5.16 5.21
CA PHE A 125 7.22 -4.24 5.04
C PHE A 125 8.41 -4.62 5.90
N GLY A 126 8.20 -4.90 7.19
CA GLY A 126 9.27 -5.34 8.08
C GLY A 126 9.99 -6.59 7.56
N TYR A 127 9.25 -7.55 7.02
CA TYR A 127 9.82 -8.73 6.36
C TYR A 127 10.64 -8.36 5.11
N LEU A 128 10.08 -7.60 4.17
CA LEU A 128 10.77 -7.22 2.93
C LEU A 128 12.02 -6.36 3.20
N ALA A 129 11.97 -5.46 4.19
CA ALA A 129 13.13 -4.69 4.62
C ALA A 129 14.22 -5.59 5.22
N ALA A 130 13.86 -6.63 5.99
CA ALA A 130 14.82 -7.58 6.53
C ALA A 130 15.54 -8.38 5.42
N ILE A 131 14.85 -8.72 4.31
CA ILE A 131 15.47 -9.40 3.16
C ILE A 131 16.62 -8.58 2.55
N GLN A 132 16.57 -7.24 2.60
CA GLN A 132 17.65 -6.41 2.08
C GLN A 132 19.01 -6.76 2.70
N SER A 133 19.03 -7.07 4.00
CA SER A 133 20.28 -7.47 4.68
C SER A 133 20.86 -8.78 4.15
N GLN A 134 19.99 -9.70 3.69
CA GLN A 134 20.39 -11.03 3.22
C GLN A 134 21.18 -10.98 1.90
N PHE A 135 20.95 -9.99 1.04
CA PHE A 135 21.68 -9.81 -0.22
C PHE A 135 23.20 -9.69 -0.03
N THR A 136 23.65 -9.21 1.12
CA THR A 136 25.08 -9.07 1.44
C THR A 136 25.69 -10.34 2.04
N SER A 137 24.85 -11.27 2.51
CA SER A 137 25.27 -12.48 3.21
C SER A 137 25.31 -13.74 2.33
N ILE A 138 24.61 -13.73 1.19
CA ILE A 138 24.51 -14.88 0.29
C ILE A 138 25.71 -14.89 -0.64
N THR A 139 26.46 -16.00 -0.63
CA THR A 139 27.64 -16.20 -1.48
C THR A 139 27.36 -17.04 -2.73
N ASP A 140 26.27 -17.80 -2.74
CA ASP A 140 25.85 -18.61 -3.88
C ASP A 140 25.20 -17.72 -4.95
N GLU A 141 25.80 -17.67 -6.16
CA GLU A 141 25.35 -16.80 -7.24
C GLU A 141 23.93 -17.14 -7.73
N ASP A 142 23.58 -18.43 -7.83
CA ASP A 142 22.29 -18.85 -8.36
C ASP A 142 21.16 -18.52 -7.37
N VAL A 143 21.41 -18.73 -6.07
CA VAL A 143 20.48 -18.32 -5.01
C VAL A 143 20.31 -16.80 -5.02
N LEU A 144 21.40 -16.04 -5.16
CA LEU A 144 21.36 -14.57 -5.19
C LEU A 144 20.61 -14.03 -6.42
N ILE A 145 20.80 -14.64 -7.58
CA ILE A 145 20.08 -14.30 -8.81
C ILE A 145 18.57 -14.56 -8.64
N ASN A 146 18.19 -15.72 -8.10
CA ASN A 146 16.80 -16.06 -7.88
C ASN A 146 16.14 -15.14 -6.83
N LEU A 147 16.83 -14.87 -5.73
CA LEU A 147 16.39 -13.91 -4.72
C LEU A 147 16.21 -12.51 -5.31
N GLY A 148 17.18 -12.03 -6.10
CA GLY A 148 17.11 -10.71 -6.75
C GLY A 148 15.91 -10.59 -7.70
N ASN A 149 15.67 -11.61 -8.51
CA ASN A 149 14.51 -11.64 -9.42
C ASN A 149 13.17 -11.68 -8.68
N GLU A 150 13.06 -12.50 -7.63
CA GLU A 150 11.84 -12.64 -6.83
C GLU A 150 11.56 -11.36 -6.01
N TYR A 151 12.58 -10.81 -5.36
CA TYR A 151 12.50 -9.53 -4.64
C TYR A 151 12.15 -8.38 -5.58
N HIS A 152 12.66 -8.41 -6.81
CA HIS A 152 12.28 -7.46 -7.84
C HIS A 152 10.81 -7.55 -8.24
N ALA A 153 10.29 -8.76 -8.44
CA ALA A 153 8.87 -8.96 -8.72
C ALA A 153 7.99 -8.49 -7.56
N LEU A 154 8.35 -8.86 -6.32
CA LEU A 154 7.63 -8.45 -5.11
C LEU A 154 7.61 -6.93 -4.96
N SER A 155 8.77 -6.27 -5.00
CA SER A 155 8.85 -4.81 -4.87
C SER A 155 8.10 -4.06 -5.99
N SER A 156 8.10 -4.61 -7.22
CA SER A 156 7.39 -4.04 -8.37
C SER A 156 5.88 -4.23 -8.32
N ALA A 157 5.36 -5.08 -7.44
CA ALA A 157 3.93 -5.18 -7.16
C ALA A 157 3.54 -4.52 -5.82
N ALA A 158 4.39 -4.62 -4.79
CA ALA A 158 4.20 -4.03 -3.47
C ALA A 158 4.07 -2.52 -3.54
N LYS A 159 5.02 -1.83 -4.20
CA LYS A 159 5.00 -0.37 -4.28
C LYS A 159 3.70 0.13 -4.93
N PRO A 160 3.28 -0.35 -6.12
CA PRO A 160 2.02 0.08 -6.73
C PRO A 160 0.78 -0.18 -5.89
N VAL A 161 0.64 -1.39 -5.36
CA VAL A 161 -0.56 -1.79 -4.62
C VAL A 161 -0.65 -1.05 -3.30
N SER A 162 0.45 -0.98 -2.54
CA SER A 162 0.51 -0.20 -1.30
C SER A 162 0.22 1.27 -1.57
N SER A 163 0.87 1.90 -2.57
CA SER A 163 0.67 3.33 -2.81
C SER A 163 -0.75 3.67 -3.26
N TRP A 164 -1.39 2.83 -4.10
CA TRP A 164 -2.77 3.03 -4.51
C TRP A 164 -3.75 2.86 -3.36
N LEU A 165 -3.69 1.73 -2.64
CA LEU A 165 -4.59 1.45 -1.52
C LEU A 165 -4.46 2.51 -0.43
N ILE A 166 -3.23 2.86 -0.08
CA ILE A 166 -2.97 3.81 1.01
C ILE A 166 -3.42 5.21 0.64
N ARG A 167 -3.18 5.67 -0.60
CA ARG A 167 -3.72 6.96 -1.06
C ARG A 167 -5.25 6.99 -0.93
N ASP A 168 -5.93 5.94 -1.40
CA ASP A 168 -7.39 5.89 -1.38
C ASP A 168 -7.94 5.83 0.06
N PHE A 169 -7.32 5.05 0.95
CA PHE A 169 -7.67 5.02 2.37
C PHE A 169 -7.34 6.32 3.11
N MET A 170 -6.24 7.00 2.78
CA MET A 170 -5.91 8.30 3.36
C MET A 170 -6.93 9.36 2.96
N LYS A 171 -7.45 9.29 1.73
CA LYS A 171 -8.58 10.10 1.29
C LYS A 171 -9.83 9.80 2.14
N ASP A 172 -10.16 8.53 2.37
CA ASP A 172 -11.26 8.16 3.26
C ASP A 172 -11.08 8.71 4.68
N CYS A 173 -9.88 8.58 5.25
CA CYS A 173 -9.55 9.14 6.57
C CYS A 173 -9.78 10.66 6.62
N LYS A 174 -9.36 11.38 5.57
CA LYS A 174 -9.57 12.83 5.42
C LYS A 174 -11.06 13.18 5.35
N GLU A 175 -11.83 12.49 4.52
CA GLU A 175 -13.25 12.75 4.34
C GLU A 175 -14.05 12.48 5.61
N ILE A 176 -13.70 11.43 6.36
CA ILE A 176 -14.35 11.09 7.64
C ILE A 176 -14.08 12.14 8.71
N CYS A 177 -12.86 12.71 8.74
CA CYS A 177 -12.56 13.82 9.63
C CYS A 177 -13.37 15.08 9.30
N GLY A 178 -13.91 15.20 8.09
CA GLY A 178 -14.66 16.38 7.64
C GLY A 178 -13.85 17.68 7.77
N SER A 179 -14.49 18.75 8.23
CA SER A 179 -13.83 20.04 8.44
C SER A 179 -12.75 20.00 9.53
N HIS A 180 -12.72 18.98 10.39
CA HIS A 180 -11.71 18.85 11.43
C HIS A 180 -10.31 18.61 10.86
N VAL A 181 -10.20 18.16 9.61
CA VAL A 181 -8.92 17.92 8.93
C VAL A 181 -7.95 19.11 9.02
N TYR A 182 -8.47 20.34 8.98
CA TYR A 182 -7.68 21.58 9.02
C TYR A 182 -7.01 21.85 10.38
N LEU A 183 -7.39 21.09 11.42
CA LEU A 183 -6.82 21.15 12.77
C LEU A 183 -5.94 19.92 13.06
N THR A 184 -5.49 19.25 12.00
CA THR A 184 -4.66 18.05 12.02
C THR A 184 -3.58 18.13 10.94
N LYS A 185 -2.60 17.22 10.97
CA LYS A 185 -1.59 17.06 9.91
C LYS A 185 -2.07 16.27 8.69
N MET A 186 -3.35 15.88 8.62
CA MET A 186 -3.84 14.96 7.60
C MET A 186 -3.62 15.48 6.16
N GLU A 187 -3.74 16.78 5.91
CA GLU A 187 -3.49 17.34 4.57
C GLU A 187 -2.02 17.25 4.15
N GLU A 188 -1.10 17.56 5.07
CA GLU A 188 0.35 17.42 4.87
C GLU A 188 0.69 15.95 4.58
N ILE A 189 0.21 15.03 5.41
CA ILE A 189 0.45 13.58 5.26
C ILE A 189 -0.12 13.07 3.93
N TYR A 190 -1.32 13.49 3.54
CA TYR A 190 -1.90 13.10 2.25
C TYR A 190 -1.05 13.61 1.07
N GLY A 191 -0.52 14.83 1.16
CA GLY A 191 0.39 15.41 0.17
C GLY A 191 1.71 14.65 0.01
N GLU A 192 2.19 14.00 1.06
CA GLU A 192 3.38 13.13 1.01
C GLU A 192 3.09 11.76 0.37
N VAL A 193 1.88 11.23 0.58
CA VAL A 193 1.45 9.92 0.05
C VAL A 193 1.11 9.99 -1.43
N GLU A 194 0.44 11.03 -1.90
CA GLU A 194 -0.08 11.10 -3.27
C GLU A 194 1.01 10.92 -4.37
N PRO A 195 2.19 11.58 -4.29
CA PRO A 195 3.24 11.45 -5.30
C PRO A 195 3.90 10.07 -5.34
N SER A 196 3.72 9.25 -4.30
CA SER A 196 4.31 7.90 -4.21
C SER A 196 3.85 6.98 -5.33
N SER A 197 2.77 7.30 -6.03
CA SER A 197 2.34 6.55 -7.22
C SER A 197 3.25 6.74 -8.45
N ASN A 198 4.13 7.75 -8.45
CA ASN A 198 4.90 8.16 -9.63
C ASN A 198 6.41 8.01 -9.50
N TYR A 199 6.99 8.43 -8.36
CA TYR A 199 8.45 8.34 -8.17
C TYR A 199 8.91 6.88 -7.94
N GLU A 200 10.18 6.59 -8.24
CA GLU A 200 10.77 5.23 -8.27
C GLU A 200 10.06 4.22 -9.20
N GLY A 201 9.37 4.75 -10.21
CA GLY A 201 8.71 4.01 -11.27
C GLY A 201 7.19 4.21 -11.25
N ASP A 202 6.64 4.54 -12.42
CA ASP A 202 5.18 4.61 -12.61
C ASP A 202 4.53 3.27 -12.26
N ASN A 203 3.44 3.32 -11.49
CA ASN A 203 2.80 2.12 -10.97
C ASN A 203 2.31 1.14 -12.06
N TYR A 204 1.80 1.63 -13.19
CA TYR A 204 1.37 0.76 -14.27
C TYR A 204 2.57 0.06 -14.92
N VAL A 205 3.69 0.77 -15.12
CA VAL A 205 4.93 0.18 -15.63
C VAL A 205 5.46 -0.89 -14.67
N LEU A 206 5.43 -0.64 -13.36
CA LEU A 206 5.92 -1.59 -12.36
C LEU A 206 5.10 -2.87 -12.29
N THR A 207 3.77 -2.77 -12.33
CA THR A 207 2.91 -3.96 -12.39
C THR A 207 3.20 -4.83 -13.63
N GLN A 208 3.57 -4.21 -14.76
CA GLN A 208 4.02 -4.93 -15.94
C GLN A 208 5.36 -5.66 -15.71
N GLN A 209 6.32 -5.07 -14.98
CA GLN A 209 7.58 -5.73 -14.61
C GLN A 209 7.33 -6.99 -13.77
N CYS A 210 6.45 -6.90 -12.79
CA CYS A 210 6.03 -8.06 -11.99
C CYS A 210 5.35 -9.14 -12.85
N ALA A 211 4.38 -8.76 -13.69
CA ALA A 211 3.68 -9.72 -14.55
C ALA A 211 4.65 -10.46 -15.49
N ASN A 212 5.64 -9.75 -16.06
CA ASN A 212 6.66 -10.36 -16.91
C ASN A 212 7.51 -11.42 -16.18
N PHE A 213 7.76 -11.26 -14.88
CA PHE A 213 8.42 -12.29 -14.09
C PHE A 213 7.53 -13.54 -13.97
N LEU A 214 6.26 -13.38 -13.59
CA LEU A 214 5.33 -14.49 -13.42
C LEU A 214 5.06 -15.24 -14.73
N LEU A 215 4.92 -14.52 -15.85
CA LEU A 215 4.67 -15.10 -17.18
C LEU A 215 5.81 -16.03 -17.65
N LYS A 216 7.06 -15.78 -17.22
CA LYS A 216 8.19 -16.68 -17.52
C LYS A 216 8.06 -18.04 -16.82
N LEU A 217 7.37 -18.08 -15.68
CA LEU A 217 7.17 -19.30 -14.90
C LEU A 217 6.05 -20.18 -15.47
N TRP A 218 5.07 -19.58 -16.14
CA TRP A 218 3.88 -20.29 -16.62
C TRP A 218 4.18 -21.50 -17.53
N PRO A 219 5.08 -21.42 -18.54
CA PRO A 219 5.44 -22.60 -19.34
C PRO A 219 6.09 -23.73 -18.54
N ILE A 220 6.83 -23.40 -17.47
CA ILE A 220 7.48 -24.39 -16.59
C ILE A 220 6.41 -25.13 -15.80
N VAL A 221 5.47 -24.39 -15.22
CA VAL A 221 4.32 -24.91 -14.48
C VAL A 221 3.45 -25.83 -15.36
N MET A 222 3.17 -25.43 -16.60
CA MET A 222 2.38 -26.24 -17.53
C MET A 222 3.04 -27.57 -17.88
N ARG A 223 4.37 -27.64 -17.89
CA ARG A 223 5.15 -28.88 -18.06
C ARG A 223 5.29 -29.71 -16.79
N GLY A 224 4.74 -29.27 -15.66
CA GLY A 224 4.86 -29.95 -14.36
C GLY A 224 6.22 -29.72 -13.68
N GLY A 225 6.95 -28.67 -14.07
CA GLY A 225 8.19 -28.30 -13.42
C GLY A 225 7.96 -27.75 -12.01
N ARG A 226 8.84 -28.11 -11.07
CA ARG A 226 8.84 -27.57 -9.71
C ARG A 226 9.32 -26.11 -9.73
N ILE A 227 8.56 -25.22 -9.10
CA ILE A 227 8.93 -23.83 -8.84
C ILE A 227 9.42 -23.74 -7.39
N ASP A 228 10.66 -23.29 -7.23
CA ASP A 228 11.29 -23.14 -5.92
C ASP A 228 12.13 -21.86 -5.90
N PHE A 229 11.63 -20.85 -5.19
CA PHE A 229 12.29 -19.56 -5.02
C PHE A 229 12.52 -19.27 -3.52
N PRO A 230 13.59 -18.52 -3.16
CA PRO A 230 14.01 -18.33 -1.78
C PRO A 230 12.93 -17.76 -0.83
N LEU A 231 12.10 -16.81 -1.30
CA LEU A 231 11.04 -16.18 -0.50
C LEU A 231 9.71 -16.94 -0.60
N SER A 232 9.67 -18.02 -1.38
CA SER A 232 8.51 -18.87 -1.61
C SER A 232 7.27 -18.15 -2.16
N SER A 233 7.42 -16.93 -2.71
CA SER A 233 6.27 -16.10 -3.12
C SER A 233 5.49 -16.68 -4.30
N VAL A 234 6.14 -17.55 -5.09
CA VAL A 234 5.59 -18.20 -6.27
C VAL A 234 5.55 -19.73 -6.18
N ASN A 235 5.98 -20.31 -5.06
CA ASN A 235 6.14 -21.78 -4.95
C ASN A 235 4.82 -22.54 -5.10
N PHE A 236 3.70 -21.92 -4.69
CA PHE A 236 2.35 -22.48 -4.87
C PHE A 236 1.99 -22.70 -6.35
N LEU A 237 2.63 -21.99 -7.29
CA LEU A 237 2.42 -22.20 -8.73
C LEU A 237 2.80 -23.60 -9.20
N SER A 238 3.65 -24.33 -8.46
CA SER A 238 3.92 -25.75 -8.73
C SER A 238 2.63 -26.58 -8.77
N ASN A 239 1.62 -26.19 -8.00
CA ASN A 239 0.32 -26.87 -7.91
C ASN A 239 -0.80 -26.14 -8.70
N ALA A 240 -0.46 -25.22 -9.60
CA ALA A 240 -1.44 -24.37 -10.28
C ALA A 240 -2.55 -25.15 -11.00
N LYS A 241 -2.24 -26.34 -11.55
CA LYS A 241 -3.23 -27.19 -12.22
C LYS A 241 -4.31 -27.72 -11.27
N GLU A 242 -3.93 -28.06 -10.04
CA GLU A 242 -4.90 -28.51 -9.02
C GLU A 242 -5.64 -27.32 -8.41
N ILE A 243 -4.92 -26.23 -8.13
CA ILE A 243 -5.53 -24.98 -7.66
C ILE A 243 -6.63 -24.54 -8.62
N LEU A 244 -6.38 -24.49 -9.93
CA LEU A 244 -7.39 -24.05 -10.92
C LEU A 244 -8.66 -24.92 -10.98
N LYS A 245 -8.60 -26.17 -10.52
CA LYS A 245 -9.78 -27.06 -10.43
C LYS A 245 -10.63 -26.76 -9.22
N CYS A 246 -10.08 -26.12 -8.19
CA CYS A 246 -10.81 -25.78 -6.98
C CYS A 246 -12.01 -24.89 -7.29
N LYS A 247 -13.08 -25.10 -6.52
CA LYS A 247 -14.30 -24.31 -6.54
C LYS A 247 -14.55 -23.73 -5.16
N PHE A 248 -15.38 -22.70 -5.13
CA PHE A 248 -15.85 -22.15 -3.88
C PHE A 248 -16.67 -23.20 -3.10
N THR A 249 -16.27 -23.46 -1.86
CA THR A 249 -16.80 -24.56 -1.02
C THR A 249 -17.20 -24.14 0.39
N ALA A 250 -16.94 -22.88 0.80
CA ALA A 250 -17.26 -22.47 2.16
C ALA A 250 -18.78 -22.38 2.34
N ASN A 251 -19.28 -23.07 3.36
CA ASN A 251 -20.73 -23.22 3.57
C ASN A 251 -21.30 -22.15 4.51
N ASN A 252 -20.45 -21.42 5.23
CA ASN A 252 -20.86 -20.40 6.17
C ASN A 252 -19.77 -19.33 6.36
N THR A 253 -20.16 -18.21 6.98
CA THR A 253 -19.26 -17.07 7.21
C THR A 253 -18.10 -17.38 8.16
N ALA A 254 -18.28 -18.27 9.15
CA ALA A 254 -17.23 -18.61 10.11
C ALA A 254 -16.08 -19.43 9.48
N ASP A 255 -16.43 -20.28 8.52
CA ASP A 255 -15.47 -21.02 7.70
C ASP A 255 -14.72 -20.06 6.76
N PHE A 256 -15.42 -19.18 6.05
CA PHE A 256 -14.77 -18.25 5.11
C PHE A 256 -13.84 -17.23 5.78
N VAL A 257 -14.08 -16.89 7.06
CA VAL A 257 -13.18 -16.02 7.85
C VAL A 257 -11.81 -16.67 8.10
N GLN A 258 -11.61 -17.97 7.92
CA GLN A 258 -10.31 -18.58 8.15
C GLN A 258 -9.27 -18.11 7.10
N PRO A 259 -8.08 -17.63 7.53
CA PRO A 259 -7.04 -17.13 6.61
C PRO A 259 -6.63 -18.11 5.51
N GLU A 260 -6.68 -19.41 5.78
CA GLU A 260 -6.37 -20.49 4.84
C GLU A 260 -7.34 -20.52 3.64
N ASN A 261 -8.63 -20.30 3.90
CA ASN A 261 -9.66 -20.28 2.85
C ASN A 261 -9.49 -19.04 1.96
N ILE A 262 -9.21 -17.89 2.59
CA ILE A 262 -8.92 -16.64 1.89
C ILE A 262 -7.65 -16.76 1.05
N LEU A 263 -6.58 -17.34 1.61
CA LEU A 263 -5.34 -17.58 0.89
C LEU A 263 -5.57 -18.47 -0.34
N THR A 264 -6.39 -19.51 -0.22
CA THR A 264 -6.77 -20.38 -1.34
C THR A 264 -7.48 -19.61 -2.45
N CYS A 265 -8.37 -18.66 -2.11
CA CYS A 265 -8.99 -17.78 -3.09
C CYS A 265 -7.96 -16.91 -3.83
N PHE A 266 -6.98 -16.34 -3.13
CA PHE A 266 -5.94 -15.51 -3.75
C PHE A 266 -4.94 -16.31 -4.59
N GLN A 267 -4.57 -17.52 -4.15
CA GLN A 267 -3.77 -18.45 -4.95
C GLN A 267 -4.51 -18.83 -6.23
N TRP A 268 -5.81 -19.16 -6.12
CA TRP A 268 -6.65 -19.43 -7.28
C TRP A 268 -6.71 -18.23 -8.24
N LEU A 269 -6.96 -17.03 -7.70
CA LEU A 269 -7.05 -15.80 -8.49
C LEU A 269 -5.73 -15.51 -9.21
N THR A 270 -4.60 -15.68 -8.54
CA THR A 270 -3.28 -15.48 -9.14
C THR A 270 -3.01 -16.49 -10.24
N CYS A 271 -3.32 -17.78 -10.04
CA CYS A 271 -3.19 -18.79 -11.08
C CYS A 271 -4.10 -18.52 -12.28
N TYR A 272 -5.36 -18.12 -12.04
CA TYR A 272 -6.33 -17.82 -13.08
C TYR A 272 -5.87 -16.61 -13.91
N LEU A 273 -5.52 -15.50 -13.26
CA LEU A 273 -5.03 -14.31 -13.95
C LEU A 273 -3.71 -14.56 -14.67
N LEU A 274 -2.83 -15.42 -14.15
CA LEU A 274 -1.59 -15.78 -14.82
C LEU A 274 -1.87 -16.54 -16.13
N LYS A 275 -2.79 -17.50 -16.09
CA LYS A 275 -3.28 -18.23 -17.26
C LYS A 275 -3.86 -17.27 -18.29
N GLU A 276 -4.84 -16.46 -17.91
CA GLU A 276 -5.54 -15.55 -18.82
C GLU A 276 -4.58 -14.51 -19.43
N THR A 277 -3.66 -13.97 -18.64
CA THR A 277 -2.63 -13.03 -19.12
C THR A 277 -1.72 -13.69 -20.16
N PHE A 278 -1.30 -14.93 -19.90
CA PHE A 278 -0.45 -15.68 -20.81
C PHE A 278 -1.15 -16.01 -22.13
N GLU A 279 -2.39 -16.50 -22.06
CA GLU A 279 -3.23 -16.79 -23.23
C GLU A 279 -3.50 -15.53 -24.06
N LYS A 280 -3.74 -14.39 -23.39
CA LYS A 280 -3.89 -13.10 -24.07
C LYS A 280 -2.63 -12.69 -24.82
N GLN A 281 -1.44 -12.85 -24.24
CA GLN A 281 -0.18 -12.56 -24.93
C GLN A 281 0.06 -13.49 -26.13
N GLN A 282 -0.29 -14.78 -26.00
CA GLN A 282 -0.22 -15.70 -27.14
C GLN A 282 -1.17 -15.31 -28.27
N LEU A 283 -2.41 -14.91 -27.95
CA LEU A 283 -3.37 -14.43 -28.95
C LEU A 283 -2.88 -13.19 -29.67
N LEU A 284 -2.35 -12.20 -28.94
CA LEU A 284 -1.78 -10.99 -29.52
C LEU A 284 -0.55 -11.31 -30.38
N GLY A 285 0.27 -12.27 -29.97
CA GLY A 285 1.44 -12.73 -30.74
C GLY A 285 1.12 -13.39 -32.08
N LYS A 286 -0.16 -13.69 -32.37
CA LYS A 286 -0.59 -14.14 -33.70
C LYS A 286 -0.74 -12.99 -34.70
N SER A 287 -1.04 -11.79 -34.22
CA SER A 287 -1.31 -10.61 -35.06
C SER A 287 -0.25 -9.52 -34.97
N GLU A 288 0.50 -9.47 -33.88
CA GLU A 288 1.58 -8.50 -33.63
C GLU A 288 2.88 -9.26 -33.45
N THR A 289 3.96 -8.82 -34.11
CA THR A 289 5.29 -9.44 -34.03
C THR A 289 6.21 -8.70 -33.07
N ASN A 290 5.92 -7.44 -32.77
CA ASN A 290 6.72 -6.63 -31.86
C ASN A 290 6.39 -6.98 -30.38
N PRO A 291 7.34 -7.56 -29.62
CA PRO A 291 7.10 -7.93 -28.22
C PRO A 291 6.72 -6.75 -27.32
N PHE A 292 7.15 -5.54 -27.68
CA PHE A 292 6.78 -4.32 -26.96
C PHE A 292 5.26 -4.09 -26.98
N TRP A 293 4.64 -4.16 -28.16
CA TRP A 293 3.21 -3.94 -28.32
C TRP A 293 2.38 -5.07 -27.73
N ILE A 294 2.82 -6.33 -27.83
CA ILE A 294 2.17 -7.47 -27.17
C ILE A 294 2.08 -7.25 -25.65
N LYS A 295 3.18 -6.81 -25.03
CA LYS A 295 3.26 -6.57 -23.59
C LYS A 295 2.42 -5.36 -23.15
N ASN A 296 2.42 -4.27 -23.93
CA ASN A 296 1.63 -3.09 -23.59
C ASN A 296 0.13 -3.34 -23.78
N ASN A 297 -0.27 -4.02 -24.87
CA ASN A 297 -1.67 -4.30 -25.16
C ASN A 297 -2.30 -5.36 -24.24
N SER A 298 -1.47 -6.12 -23.49
CA SER A 298 -1.93 -7.01 -22.42
C SER A 298 -1.98 -6.33 -21.04
N GLN A 299 -1.49 -5.09 -20.91
CA GLN A 299 -1.24 -4.50 -19.59
C GLN A 299 -2.50 -4.12 -18.81
N VAL A 300 -3.45 -3.45 -19.49
CA VAL A 300 -4.55 -2.71 -18.84
C VAL A 300 -5.43 -3.59 -17.95
N TYR A 301 -5.90 -4.72 -18.48
CA TYR A 301 -6.84 -5.60 -17.78
C TYR A 301 -6.22 -6.91 -17.27
N TYR A 302 -4.98 -7.23 -17.66
CA TYR A 302 -4.36 -8.52 -17.33
C TYR A 302 -3.15 -8.33 -16.39
N CYS A 303 -2.08 -7.69 -16.86
CA CYS A 303 -0.84 -7.55 -16.07
C CYS A 303 -1.05 -6.85 -14.72
N ARG A 304 -1.88 -5.79 -14.70
CA ARG A 304 -2.20 -5.08 -13.45
C ARG A 304 -2.90 -5.99 -12.46
N ALA A 305 -3.99 -6.64 -12.87
CA ALA A 305 -4.76 -7.52 -12.00
C ALA A 305 -3.90 -8.69 -11.49
N LEU A 306 -3.10 -9.29 -12.37
CA LEU A 306 -2.16 -10.36 -12.01
C LEU A 306 -1.14 -9.92 -10.96
N ALA A 307 -0.48 -8.78 -11.17
CA ALA A 307 0.49 -8.25 -10.21
C ALA A 307 -0.17 -7.96 -8.85
N THR A 308 -1.39 -7.41 -8.85
CA THR A 308 -2.13 -7.16 -7.60
C THR A 308 -2.50 -8.45 -6.89
N ALA A 309 -3.08 -9.44 -7.59
CA ALA A 309 -3.43 -10.72 -6.98
C ALA A 309 -2.20 -11.44 -6.40
N TYR A 310 -1.07 -11.40 -7.12
CA TYR A 310 0.19 -11.97 -6.68
C TYR A 310 0.68 -11.35 -5.36
N ILE A 311 0.75 -10.02 -5.27
CA ILE A 311 1.26 -9.39 -4.05
C ILE A 311 0.30 -9.53 -2.87
N LEU A 312 -1.02 -9.50 -3.11
CA LEU A 312 -2.01 -9.77 -2.07
C LEU A 312 -1.90 -11.20 -1.55
N THR A 313 -1.65 -12.19 -2.42
CA THR A 313 -1.36 -13.58 -2.03
C THR A 313 -0.15 -13.64 -1.09
N PHE A 314 0.93 -12.94 -1.46
CA PHE A 314 2.14 -12.87 -0.64
C PHE A 314 1.86 -12.22 0.73
N TYR A 315 1.13 -11.09 0.75
CA TYR A 315 0.81 -10.37 2.00
C TYR A 315 0.02 -11.24 2.96
N ILE A 316 -1.00 -11.94 2.44
CA ILE A 316 -1.87 -12.82 3.23
C ILE A 316 -1.09 -14.01 3.78
N ASP A 317 -0.28 -14.69 2.94
CA ASP A 317 0.51 -15.82 3.41
C ASP A 317 1.56 -15.40 4.46
N ARG A 318 2.24 -14.26 4.26
CA ARG A 318 3.20 -13.75 5.25
C ARG A 318 2.54 -13.43 6.58
N PHE A 319 1.42 -12.71 6.57
CA PHE A 319 0.77 -12.33 7.82
C PHE A 319 0.15 -13.55 8.53
N ARG A 320 -0.38 -14.51 7.76
CA ARG A 320 -0.84 -15.81 8.29
C ARG A 320 0.26 -16.56 9.06
N GLN A 321 1.49 -16.55 8.56
CA GLN A 321 2.63 -17.19 9.24
C GLN A 321 3.01 -16.50 10.56
N ILE A 322 2.88 -15.17 10.63
CA ILE A 322 3.04 -14.47 11.90
C ILE A 322 1.95 -14.88 12.88
N ILE A 323 0.69 -14.92 12.44
CA ILE A 323 -0.45 -15.34 13.25
C ILE A 323 -0.28 -16.77 13.77
N SER A 324 0.25 -17.70 12.97
CA SER A 324 0.50 -19.07 13.43
C SER A 324 1.53 -19.13 14.55
N ASN A 325 2.51 -18.22 14.55
CA ASN A 325 3.58 -18.14 15.55
C ASN A 325 3.22 -17.29 16.78
N THR A 326 2.08 -16.58 16.77
CA THR A 326 1.60 -15.79 17.92
C THR A 326 1.14 -16.72 19.05
N ALA A 327 1.77 -16.60 20.21
CA ALA A 327 1.47 -17.41 21.40
C ALA A 327 0.18 -16.98 22.12
N ASP A 328 -0.08 -15.68 22.23
CA ASP A 328 -1.27 -15.16 22.91
C ASP A 328 -2.54 -15.38 22.08
N ILE A 329 -3.51 -16.11 22.65
CA ILE A 329 -4.74 -16.52 21.97
C ILE A 329 -5.65 -15.33 21.68
N ALA A 330 -5.72 -14.35 22.60
CA ALA A 330 -6.55 -13.17 22.43
C ALA A 330 -6.04 -12.31 21.25
N THR A 331 -4.74 -12.00 21.26
CA THR A 331 -4.06 -11.30 20.16
C THR A 331 -4.22 -12.07 18.85
N LYS A 332 -3.97 -13.38 18.85
CA LYS A 332 -4.13 -14.23 17.67
C LYS A 332 -5.53 -14.15 17.07
N THR A 333 -6.57 -14.14 17.91
CA THR A 333 -7.97 -14.02 17.48
C THR A 333 -8.24 -12.69 16.77
N VAL A 334 -7.72 -11.59 17.31
CA VAL A 334 -7.89 -10.26 16.69
C VAL A 334 -7.08 -10.14 15.40
N LEU A 335 -5.85 -10.65 15.36
CA LEU A 335 -5.02 -10.65 14.15
C LEU A 335 -5.65 -11.48 13.02
N ILE A 336 -6.32 -12.60 13.35
CA ILE A 336 -7.11 -13.37 12.37
C ILE A 336 -8.21 -12.48 11.78
N LYS A 337 -9.02 -11.81 12.61
CA LYS A 337 -10.08 -10.91 12.13
C LYS A 337 -9.52 -9.81 11.22
N LEU A 338 -8.39 -9.21 11.58
CA LEU A 338 -7.74 -8.16 10.78
C LEU A 338 -7.25 -8.70 9.42
N LEU A 339 -6.51 -9.82 9.41
CA LEU A 339 -6.05 -10.43 8.16
C LEU A 339 -7.24 -10.83 7.27
N SER A 340 -8.29 -11.39 7.87
CA SER A 340 -9.46 -11.84 7.13
C SER A 340 -10.25 -10.67 6.56
N LEU A 341 -10.39 -9.57 7.31
CA LEU A 341 -11.02 -8.36 6.81
C LEU A 341 -10.22 -7.78 5.64
N TYR A 342 -8.91 -7.67 5.79
CA TYR A 342 -8.02 -7.21 4.72
C TYR A 342 -8.15 -8.07 3.46
N GLY A 343 -8.13 -9.40 3.62
CA GLY A 343 -8.25 -10.33 2.52
C GLY A 343 -9.59 -10.26 1.81
N VAL A 344 -10.71 -10.37 2.55
CA VAL A 344 -12.05 -10.37 1.96
C VAL A 344 -12.42 -9.01 1.37
N TRP A 345 -12.02 -7.90 2.00
CA TRP A 345 -12.22 -6.56 1.44
C TRP A 345 -11.49 -6.39 0.09
N ASN A 346 -10.27 -6.95 -0.03
CA ASN A 346 -9.59 -6.96 -1.33
C ASN A 346 -10.25 -7.90 -2.33
N LEU A 347 -10.72 -9.09 -1.92
CA LEU A 347 -11.43 -10.03 -2.81
C LEU A 347 -12.67 -9.40 -3.45
N HIS A 348 -13.40 -8.57 -2.72
CA HIS A 348 -14.58 -7.86 -3.21
C HIS A 348 -14.30 -7.08 -4.51
N ASN A 349 -13.16 -6.39 -4.59
CA ASN A 349 -12.74 -5.62 -5.77
C ASN A 349 -12.43 -6.49 -7.00
N TYR A 350 -12.22 -7.80 -6.80
CA TYR A 350 -11.81 -8.76 -7.84
C TYR A 350 -12.83 -9.89 -8.02
N VAL A 351 -14.02 -9.78 -7.44
CA VAL A 351 -15.04 -10.83 -7.43
C VAL A 351 -15.42 -11.32 -8.84
N HIS A 352 -15.42 -10.42 -9.82
CA HIS A 352 -15.77 -10.72 -11.21
C HIS A 352 -14.86 -11.77 -11.85
N TYR A 353 -13.56 -11.82 -11.49
CA TYR A 353 -12.64 -12.83 -12.03
C TYR A 353 -12.96 -14.25 -11.53
N PHE A 354 -13.48 -14.38 -10.31
CA PHE A 354 -13.91 -15.67 -9.76
C PHE A 354 -15.10 -16.24 -10.53
N TYR A 355 -16.01 -15.38 -11.00
CA TYR A 355 -17.12 -15.79 -11.85
C TYR A 355 -16.65 -16.10 -13.29
N GLN A 356 -15.77 -15.27 -13.87
CA GLN A 356 -15.23 -15.49 -15.21
C GLN A 356 -14.45 -16.82 -15.34
N GLY A 357 -13.62 -17.15 -14.35
CA GLY A 357 -12.90 -18.43 -14.31
C GLY A 357 -13.72 -19.59 -13.72
N GLY A 358 -14.98 -19.35 -13.37
CA GLY A 358 -15.91 -20.37 -12.87
C GLY A 358 -15.54 -20.96 -11.51
N PHE A 359 -14.77 -20.25 -10.67
CA PHE A 359 -14.53 -20.63 -9.27
C PHE A 359 -15.83 -20.64 -8.47
N ALA A 360 -16.65 -19.61 -8.68
CA ALA A 360 -17.94 -19.42 -8.05
C ALA A 360 -19.05 -19.40 -9.10
N ILE A 361 -20.24 -19.86 -8.70
CA ILE A 361 -21.47 -19.85 -9.51
C ILE A 361 -22.59 -19.32 -8.60
N GLY A 362 -23.49 -18.51 -9.16
CA GLY A 362 -24.61 -17.93 -8.41
C GLY A 362 -24.22 -16.76 -7.49
N ALA A 363 -25.16 -16.32 -6.66
CA ALA A 363 -25.01 -15.11 -5.85
C ALA A 363 -24.28 -15.33 -4.51
N GLU A 364 -24.21 -16.57 -4.03
CA GLU A 364 -23.73 -16.91 -2.68
C GLU A 364 -22.31 -16.41 -2.37
N PHE A 365 -21.37 -16.54 -3.31
CA PHE A 365 -19.99 -16.10 -3.10
C PHE A 365 -19.87 -14.59 -2.88
N GLY A 366 -20.55 -13.80 -3.73
CA GLY A 366 -20.58 -12.33 -3.60
C GLY A 366 -21.24 -11.90 -2.29
N HIS A 367 -22.43 -12.43 -1.98
CA HIS A 367 -23.13 -12.11 -0.72
C HIS A 367 -22.33 -12.51 0.51
N MET A 368 -21.62 -13.64 0.46
CA MET A 368 -20.81 -14.09 1.59
C MET A 368 -19.59 -13.17 1.82
N ILE A 369 -18.95 -12.67 0.76
CA ILE A 369 -17.90 -11.65 0.86
C ILE A 369 -18.43 -10.41 1.57
N GLU A 370 -19.56 -9.86 1.11
CA GLU A 370 -20.19 -8.67 1.70
C GLU A 370 -20.56 -8.88 3.17
N ASN A 371 -21.21 -10.01 3.48
CA ASN A 371 -21.62 -10.37 4.84
C ASN A 371 -20.43 -10.54 5.78
N VAL A 372 -19.32 -11.15 5.31
CA VAL A 372 -18.11 -11.31 6.12
C VAL A 372 -17.44 -9.96 6.38
N ILE A 373 -17.39 -9.05 5.40
CA ILE A 373 -16.84 -7.70 5.61
C ILE A 373 -17.64 -6.97 6.69
N LEU A 374 -18.97 -6.95 6.59
CA LEU A 374 -19.84 -6.28 7.56
C LEU A 374 -19.69 -6.90 8.96
N LYS A 375 -19.69 -8.22 9.04
CA LYS A 375 -19.51 -8.95 10.30
C LYS A 375 -18.15 -8.61 10.94
N LEU A 376 -17.05 -8.67 10.19
CA LEU A 376 -15.72 -8.38 10.72
C LEU A 376 -15.57 -6.91 11.14
N CYS A 377 -16.19 -5.97 10.43
CA CYS A 377 -16.22 -4.56 10.85
C CYS A 377 -16.95 -4.39 12.19
N MET A 378 -18.09 -5.07 12.38
CA MET A 378 -18.83 -5.07 13.63
C MET A 378 -18.04 -5.75 14.76
N ASP A 379 -17.45 -6.92 14.49
CA ASP A 379 -16.69 -7.73 15.45
C ASP A 379 -15.37 -7.07 15.90
N LEU A 380 -14.88 -6.08 15.17
CA LEU A 380 -13.67 -5.29 15.49
C LEU A 380 -13.99 -3.89 16.02
N LYS A 381 -15.24 -3.44 15.94
CA LYS A 381 -15.64 -2.07 16.28
C LYS A 381 -15.28 -1.70 17.72
N ASP A 382 -15.59 -2.58 18.67
CA ASP A 382 -15.35 -2.31 20.10
C ASP A 382 -13.85 -2.30 20.46
N ASP A 383 -13.01 -3.00 19.68
CA ASP A 383 -11.56 -3.07 19.87
C ASP A 383 -10.80 -1.99 19.07
N ILE A 384 -11.48 -1.26 18.17
CA ILE A 384 -10.82 -0.46 17.11
C ILE A 384 -9.92 0.66 17.66
N VAL A 385 -10.30 1.27 18.79
CA VAL A 385 -9.51 2.31 19.45
C VAL A 385 -8.25 1.72 20.07
N ALA A 386 -8.37 0.60 20.79
CA ALA A 386 -7.21 -0.09 21.35
C ALA A 386 -6.26 -0.58 20.25
N LEU A 387 -6.81 -1.06 19.14
CA LEU A 387 -6.04 -1.51 17.99
C LEU A 387 -5.30 -0.37 17.29
N VAL A 388 -5.91 0.81 17.16
CA VAL A 388 -5.20 1.95 16.57
C VAL A 388 -4.14 2.50 17.52
N ASP A 389 -4.41 2.52 18.83
CA ASP A 389 -3.45 2.98 19.84
C ASP A 389 -2.20 2.09 19.91
N ALA A 390 -2.34 0.78 19.71
CA ALA A 390 -1.21 -0.14 19.65
C ALA A 390 -0.22 0.16 18.52
N ILE A 391 -0.66 0.86 17.46
CA ILE A 391 0.17 1.25 16.32
C ILE A 391 0.30 2.78 16.17
N ALA A 392 -0.24 3.55 17.11
CA ALA A 392 -0.25 5.00 17.02
C ALA A 392 1.16 5.58 17.19
N PRO A 393 1.57 6.54 16.35
CA PRO A 393 2.69 7.41 16.65
C PRO A 393 2.43 8.21 17.94
N PRO A 394 3.47 8.58 18.70
CA PRO A 394 3.35 9.51 19.81
C PRO A 394 2.62 10.81 19.42
N ASP A 395 1.83 11.37 20.32
CA ASP A 395 0.97 12.52 20.03
C ASP A 395 1.72 13.77 19.55
N PHE A 396 2.97 13.95 19.99
CA PHE A 396 3.80 15.07 19.51
C PHE A 396 4.17 14.94 18.02
N LEU A 397 4.25 13.71 17.49
CA LEU A 397 4.44 13.48 16.06
C LEU A 397 3.14 13.66 15.30
N LEU A 398 2.03 13.10 15.82
CA LEU A 398 0.68 13.27 15.25
C LEU A 398 0.30 14.75 15.13
N ASN A 399 0.65 15.55 16.14
CA ASN A 399 0.40 17.00 16.22
C ASN A 399 -1.02 17.36 15.73
N SER A 400 -2.01 16.72 16.35
CA SER A 400 -3.40 16.74 15.92
C SER A 400 -4.31 16.92 17.12
N VAL A 401 -5.18 17.94 17.07
CA VAL A 401 -6.18 18.19 18.13
C VAL A 401 -7.14 17.00 18.25
N PHE A 402 -7.57 16.47 17.11
CA PHE A 402 -8.56 15.39 17.03
C PHE A 402 -7.94 13.98 17.06
N GLY A 403 -6.62 13.89 16.90
CA GLY A 403 -5.88 12.64 16.95
C GLY A 403 -5.15 12.40 18.26
N HIS A 404 -5.33 13.23 19.28
CA HIS A 404 -4.62 13.10 20.55
C HIS A 404 -5.15 11.89 21.36
N SER A 405 -4.29 11.19 22.09
CA SER A 405 -4.65 9.94 22.77
C SER A 405 -5.59 10.08 23.96
N ASP A 406 -5.82 11.30 24.44
CA ASP A 406 -6.61 11.58 25.64
C ASP A 406 -8.09 11.87 25.32
N GLY A 407 -8.43 12.07 24.04
CA GLY A 407 -9.80 12.34 23.59
C GLY A 407 -10.37 13.70 24.02
N HIS A 408 -9.59 14.58 24.66
CA HIS A 408 -10.02 15.88 25.18
C HIS A 408 -10.09 16.97 24.09
N ILE A 409 -10.88 16.72 23.04
CA ILE A 409 -10.86 17.52 21.81
C ILE A 409 -11.24 18.99 22.02
N TYR A 410 -12.21 19.28 22.88
CA TYR A 410 -12.74 20.65 23.04
C TYR A 410 -11.76 21.55 23.81
N GLU A 411 -11.15 21.02 24.86
CA GLU A 411 -10.12 21.71 25.64
C GLU A 411 -8.87 21.98 24.79
N ARG A 412 -8.48 21.00 23.96
CA ARG A 412 -7.38 21.16 23.01
C ARG A 412 -7.70 22.14 21.89
N LEU A 413 -8.94 22.16 21.41
CA LEU A 413 -9.39 23.13 20.42
C LEU A 413 -9.31 24.54 21.00
N GLU A 414 -9.84 24.75 22.20
CA GLU A 414 -9.76 26.03 22.91
C GLU A 414 -8.30 26.44 23.14
N SER A 415 -7.46 25.53 23.62
CA SER A 415 -6.03 25.77 23.79
C SER A 415 -5.35 26.13 22.47
N THR A 416 -5.68 25.47 21.37
CA THR A 416 -5.09 25.73 20.05
C THR A 416 -5.49 27.11 19.55
N ILE A 417 -6.77 27.47 19.65
CA ILE A 417 -7.29 28.78 19.23
C ILE A 417 -6.64 29.89 20.06
N THR A 418 -6.61 29.73 21.39
CA THR A 418 -6.08 30.74 22.32
C THR A 418 -4.58 30.99 22.18
N HIS A 419 -3.80 29.96 21.83
CA HIS A 419 -2.35 30.07 21.64
C HIS A 419 -1.93 30.35 20.19
N THR A 420 -2.87 30.31 19.23
CA THR A 420 -2.56 30.67 17.84
C THR A 420 -2.22 32.16 17.76
N PRO A 421 -1.08 32.55 17.16
CA PRO A 421 -0.70 33.94 17.03
C PRO A 421 -1.77 34.76 16.30
N GLU A 422 -1.95 36.00 16.73
CA GLU A 422 -2.88 36.97 16.12
C GLU A 422 -4.38 36.64 16.26
N THR A 423 -4.79 35.52 16.88
CA THR A 423 -6.21 35.13 17.04
C THR A 423 -7.08 36.23 17.67
N PHE A 424 -6.62 36.84 18.77
CA PHE A 424 -7.34 37.94 19.45
C PHE A 424 -6.86 39.33 19.02
N SER A 425 -5.97 39.40 18.03
CA SER A 425 -5.46 40.67 17.52
C SER A 425 -6.45 41.30 16.54
N LYS A 426 -6.46 42.64 16.46
CA LYS A 426 -7.21 43.32 15.41
C LYS A 426 -6.57 42.99 14.05
N ALA A 427 -7.39 42.70 13.05
CA ALA A 427 -6.91 42.50 11.69
C ALA A 427 -6.05 43.69 11.23
N LYS A 428 -4.86 43.41 10.69
CA LYS A 428 -3.89 44.44 10.28
C LYS A 428 -4.47 45.41 9.25
N TRP A 429 -5.33 44.92 8.36
CA TRP A 429 -6.01 45.68 7.30
C TRP A 429 -7.24 46.49 7.77
N ARG A 430 -7.57 46.50 9.07
CA ARG A 430 -8.74 47.22 9.58
C ARG A 430 -8.68 48.73 9.30
N GLY A 431 -7.48 49.31 9.35
CA GLY A 431 -7.24 50.72 9.03
C GLY A 431 -7.65 51.03 7.59
N ASP A 432 -7.19 50.19 6.64
CA ASP A 432 -7.45 50.31 5.21
C ASP A 432 -8.95 50.34 4.89
N VAL A 433 -9.76 49.53 5.59
CA VAL A 433 -11.23 49.51 5.41
C VAL A 433 -11.89 50.78 5.94
N SER A 434 -11.37 51.33 7.04
CA SER A 434 -11.90 52.57 7.63
C SER A 434 -11.56 53.78 6.75
N GLU A 435 -10.36 53.80 6.19
CA GLU A 435 -9.92 54.81 5.24
C GLU A 435 -10.69 54.73 3.92
N TRP A 436 -10.91 53.52 3.40
CA TRP A 436 -11.74 53.30 2.20
C TRP A 436 -13.19 53.79 2.38
N LYS A 437 -13.83 53.49 3.53
CA LYS A 437 -15.17 54.02 3.84
C LYS A 437 -15.20 55.54 3.94
N TYR A 438 -14.17 56.14 4.54
CA TYR A 438 -14.04 57.59 4.63
C TYR A 438 -13.92 58.22 3.24
N GLN A 439 -13.10 57.64 2.35
CA GLN A 439 -12.98 58.13 0.97
C GLN A 439 -14.29 57.97 0.18
N LEU A 440 -14.98 56.85 0.32
CA LEU A 440 -16.31 56.65 -0.28
C LEU A 440 -17.35 57.66 0.21
N SER A 441 -17.29 58.08 1.47
CA SER A 441 -18.23 59.08 2.02
C SER A 441 -17.99 60.51 1.53
N LYS A 442 -16.84 60.75 0.86
CA LYS A 442 -16.48 62.04 0.26
C LYS A 442 -16.77 62.13 -1.24
N LEU A 443 -17.14 61.01 -1.87
CA LEU A 443 -17.68 60.93 -3.23
C LEU A 443 -19.20 61.06 -3.17
#